data_AF-A0A2G9PWM2-F1
#
_entry.id   AF-A0A2G9PWM2-F1
#
_cell.length_a   1.000
_cell.length_b   1.000
_cell.length_c   1.000
_cell.angle_alpha   90.00
_cell.angle_beta   90.00
_cell.angle_gamma   90.00
#
_symmetry.space_group_name_H-M   'P 1'
#
loop_
_entity.id
_entity.type
_entity.pdbx_description
1 polymer ?
#
loop_
_entity_poly.entity_id
_entity_poly.type
_entity_poly.pdbx_seq_one_letter_code
_entity_poly.pdbx_strand_id
1 'polypeptide(L)'
;MAQKFNELALAYSLAIVSAAGMLLAGIFGYTGFYGGMVNIMMQGHMYFRISPFGIITGMIEAAAWGFILGYLIAWVYNKFN
;
A
#
# COMPACT_ATOMS: atom_id res chain seq x y z
N MET A 1 -3.01 16.68 26.96
CA MET A 1 -2.52 15.35 26.56
C MET A 1 -2.81 15.19 25.09
N ALA A 2 -1.80 15.13 24.23
CA ALA A 2 -2.02 14.79 22.83
C ALA A 2 -2.57 13.36 22.75
N GLN A 3 -3.59 13.14 21.94
CA GLN A 3 -4.19 11.83 21.76
C GLN A 3 -3.19 10.94 21.01
N LYS A 4 -2.82 9.80 21.60
CA LYS A 4 -1.94 8.81 20.97
C LYS A 4 -2.69 8.05 19.88
N PHE A 5 -2.01 7.76 18.78
CA PHE A 5 -2.55 6.85 17.78
C PHE A 5 -2.44 5.41 18.27
N ASN A 6 -3.42 4.58 17.90
CA ASN A 6 -3.27 3.14 17.99
C ASN A 6 -2.41 2.68 16.80
N GLU A 7 -1.20 2.21 17.09
CA GLU A 7 -0.19 1.88 16.09
C GLU A 7 -0.65 0.76 15.16
N LEU A 8 -1.31 -0.25 15.73
CA LEU A 8 -1.84 -1.38 14.96
C LEU A 8 -3.00 -0.94 14.07
N ALA A 9 -3.90 -0.10 14.57
CA ALA A 9 -5.01 0.40 13.77
C ALA A 9 -4.50 1.16 12.54
N LEU A 10 -3.51 2.06 12.71
CA LEU A 10 -2.93 2.80 11.60
C LEU A 10 -2.21 1.87 10.61
N ALA A 11 -1.44 0.90 11.12
CA ALA A 11 -0.75 -0.09 10.31
C ALA A 11 -1.72 -0.93 9.46
N TYR A 12 -2.79 -1.46 10.06
CA TYR A 12 -3.80 -2.22 9.32
C TYR A 12 -4.55 -1.37 8.29
N SER A 13 -4.91 -0.12 8.64
CA SER A 13 -5.55 0.79 7.69
C SER A 13 -4.67 1.07 6.48
N LEU A 14 -3.39 1.39 6.70
CA LEU A 14 -2.45 1.63 5.60
C LEU A 14 -2.17 0.38 4.77
N ALA A 15 -2.10 -0.80 5.40
CA ALA A 15 -1.95 -2.06 4.68
C ALA A 15 -3.14 -2.31 3.72
N ILE A 16 -4.37 -2.15 4.21
CA ILE A 16 -5.59 -2.35 3.42
C ILE A 16 -5.67 -1.32 2.28
N VAL A 17 -5.42 -0.04 2.57
CA VAL A 17 -5.46 1.02 1.55
C VAL A 17 -4.40 0.78 0.47
N SER A 18 -3.20 0.34 0.85
CA SER A 18 -2.12 0.03 -0.10
C SER A 18 -2.49 -1.17 -0.99
N ALA A 19 -3.04 -2.23 -0.40
CA ALA A 19 -3.53 -3.38 -1.16
C ALA A 19 -4.69 -3.02 -2.11
N ALA A 20 -5.63 -2.19 -1.65
CA ALA A 20 -6.73 -1.71 -2.48
C ALA A 20 -6.21 -0.85 -3.65
N GLY A 21 -5.21 0.01 -3.41
CA GLY A 21 -4.54 0.78 -4.46
C GLY A 21 -3.91 -0.11 -5.52
N MET A 22 -3.30 -1.23 -5.11
CA MET A 22 -2.76 -2.22 -6.03
C MET A 22 -3.80 -2.92 -6.88
N LEU A 23 -4.93 -3.29 -6.28
CA LEU A 23 -6.04 -3.87 -7.01
C LEU A 23 -6.58 -2.88 -8.05
N LEU A 24 -6.77 -1.62 -7.68
CA LEU A 24 -7.22 -0.57 -8.58
C LEU A 24 -6.22 -0.35 -9.73
N ALA A 25 -4.92 -0.30 -9.43
CA ALA A 25 -3.88 -0.20 -10.46
C ALA A 25 -3.92 -1.39 -11.42
N GLY A 26 -4.15 -2.60 -10.91
CA GLY A 26 -4.37 -3.80 -11.72
C GLY A 26 -5.57 -3.66 -12.66
N ILE A 27 -6.72 -3.21 -12.15
CA ILE A 27 -7.95 -3.00 -12.93
C ILE A 27 -7.73 -1.95 -14.03
N PHE A 28 -7.13 -0.81 -13.68
CA PHE A 28 -6.83 0.24 -14.67
C PHE A 28 -5.80 -0.21 -15.71
N GLY A 29 -4.82 -1.02 -15.31
CA GLY A 29 -3.86 -1.65 -16.22
C GLY A 29 -4.52 -2.51 -17.29
N TYR A 30 -5.59 -3.24 -16.94
CA TYR A 30 -6.36 -4.04 -17.90
C TYR A 30 -7.21 -3.20 -18.87
N THR A 31 -7.69 -2.03 -18.46
CA THR A 31 -8.51 -1.16 -19.33
C THR A 31 -7.69 -0.21 -20.20
N GLY A 32 -6.36 -0.16 -20.01
CA GLY A 32 -5.46 0.76 -20.70
C GLY A 32 -5.57 2.22 -20.22
N PHE A 33 -6.41 2.49 -19.23
CA PHE A 33 -6.50 3.80 -18.58
C PHE A 33 -5.39 3.97 -17.53
N TYR A 34 -4.97 5.22 -17.30
CA TYR A 34 -3.94 5.54 -16.30
C TYR A 34 -2.62 4.77 -16.46
N GLY A 35 -2.19 4.48 -17.70
CA GLY A 35 -0.95 3.74 -17.97
C GLY A 35 0.31 4.32 -17.30
N GLY A 36 0.35 5.65 -17.09
CA GLY A 36 1.41 6.29 -16.29
C GLY A 36 1.43 5.83 -14.82
N MET A 37 0.27 5.77 -14.16
CA MET A 37 0.15 5.26 -12.79
C MET A 37 0.55 3.79 -12.71
N VAL A 38 0.10 2.98 -13.67
CA VAL A 38 0.40 1.54 -13.72
C VAL A 38 1.90 1.30 -13.92
N ASN A 39 2.55 2.08 -14.79
CA ASN A 39 3.99 2.02 -14.98
C ASN A 39 4.77 2.37 -13.71
N ILE A 40 4.36 3.41 -12.99
CA ILE A 40 4.97 3.78 -11.71
C ILE A 40 4.81 2.65 -10.69
N MET A 41 3.63 2.01 -10.62
CA MET A 41 3.38 0.89 -9.72
C MET A 41 4.21 -0.35 -10.08
N MET A 42 4.36 -0.64 -11.38
CA MET A 42 5.24 -1.73 -11.84
C MET A 42 6.73 -1.49 -11.58
N GLN A 43 7.16 -0.22 -11.48
CA GLN A 43 8.53 0.12 -11.10
C GLN A 43 8.71 0.12 -9.57
N GLY A 44 7.69 0.57 -8.83
CA GLY A 44 7.73 0.71 -7.38
C GLY A 44 7.54 -0.60 -6.61
N HIS A 45 6.94 -1.62 -7.24
CA HIS A 45 6.64 -2.90 -6.61
C HIS A 45 7.22 -4.03 -7.44
N MET A 46 8.19 -4.74 -6.87
CA MET A 46 9.02 -5.71 -7.60
C MET A 46 8.18 -6.87 -8.15
N TYR A 47 7.10 -7.24 -7.44
CA TYR A 47 6.24 -8.35 -7.81
C TYR A 47 5.01 -7.92 -8.61
N PHE A 48 4.71 -6.63 -8.69
CA PHE A 48 3.52 -6.14 -9.39
C PHE A 48 3.67 -6.21 -10.92
N ARG A 49 2.75 -6.91 -11.56
CA ARG A 49 2.58 -6.96 -13.02
C ARG A 49 1.10 -7.02 -13.38
N ILE A 50 0.75 -6.64 -14.61
CA ILE A 50 -0.62 -6.75 -15.15
C ILE A 50 -0.93 -8.22 -15.50
N SER A 51 -0.93 -9.06 -14.48
CA SER A 51 -1.38 -10.45 -14.51
C SER A 51 -2.08 -10.76 -13.19
N PRO A 52 -3.03 -11.71 -13.13
CA PRO A 52 -3.77 -11.96 -11.90
C PRO A 52 -2.84 -12.33 -10.72
N PHE A 53 -1.79 -13.12 -11.00
CA PHE A 53 -0.79 -13.49 -10.01
C PHE A 53 0.12 -12.31 -9.62
N GLY A 54 0.50 -11.46 -10.58
CA GLY A 54 1.29 -10.24 -10.33
C GLY A 54 0.53 -9.22 -9.47
N ILE A 55 -0.78 -9.09 -9.68
CA ILE A 55 -1.62 -8.20 -8.87
C ILE A 55 -1.71 -8.73 -7.45
N ILE A 56 -1.99 -10.02 -7.25
CA ILE A 56 -2.10 -10.61 -5.91
C ILE A 56 -0.77 -10.49 -5.14
N THR A 57 0.36 -10.80 -5.78
CA THR A 57 1.67 -10.68 -5.15
C THR A 57 2.04 -9.23 -4.87
N GLY A 58 1.73 -8.31 -5.78
CA GLY A 58 1.88 -6.86 -5.55
C GLY A 58 1.00 -6.33 -4.43
N MET A 59 -0.23 -6.84 -4.27
CA MET A 59 -1.12 -6.49 -3.15
C MET A 59 -0.52 -6.92 -1.81
N ILE A 60 0.06 -8.12 -1.73
CA ILE A 60 0.71 -8.61 -0.51
C ILE A 60 1.95 -7.76 -0.18
N GLU A 61 2.78 -7.48 -1.19
CA GLU A 61 3.95 -6.60 -1.05
C GLU A 61 3.56 -5.20 -0.55
N ALA A 62 2.58 -4.58 -1.19
CA ALA A 62 2.08 -3.26 -0.82
C ALA A 62 1.43 -3.24 0.56
N ALA A 63 0.70 -4.30 0.93
CA ALA A 63 0.13 -4.44 2.27
C ALA A 63 1.21 -4.52 3.35
N ALA A 64 2.26 -5.32 3.11
CA ALA A 64 3.38 -5.46 4.04
C ALA A 64 4.12 -4.13 4.23
N TRP A 65 4.43 -3.43 3.15
CA TRP A 65 5.05 -2.10 3.22
C TRP A 65 4.14 -1.07 3.87
N GLY A 66 2.86 -1.05 3.52
CA GLY A 66 1.86 -0.17 4.14
C GLY A 66 1.73 -0.40 5.64
N PHE A 67 1.77 -1.66 6.09
CA PHE A 67 1.76 -2.02 7.50
C PHE A 67 3.00 -1.48 8.22
N ILE A 68 4.19 -1.76 7.68
CA ILE A 68 5.47 -1.32 8.28
C ILE A 68 5.52 0.20 8.39
N LEU A 69 5.16 0.92 7.32
CA LEU A 69 5.15 2.37 7.30
C LEU A 69 4.09 2.93 8.25
N GLY A 70 2.89 2.37 8.28
CA GLY A 70 1.83 2.82 9.18
C GLY A 70 2.18 2.64 10.66
N TYR A 71 2.79 1.49 11.00
CA TYR A 71 3.30 1.26 12.36
C TYR A 71 4.41 2.26 12.71
N LEU A 72 5.39 2.45 11.83
CA LEU A 72 6.48 3.40 12.04
C LEU A 72 5.98 4.83 12.22
N ILE A 73 5.03 5.28 11.39
CA ILE A 73 4.44 6.62 11.48
C ILE A 73 3.75 6.80 12.84
N ALA A 74 2.91 5.84 13.25
CA ALA A 74 2.23 5.92 14.54
C ALA A 74 3.23 5.91 15.71
N TRP A 75 4.24 5.05 15.66
CA TRP A 75 5.27 4.96 16.68
C TRP A 75 6.08 6.25 16.80
N VAL A 76 6.54 6.80 15.67
CA VAL A 76 7.25 8.09 15.62
C VAL A 76 6.35 9.20 16.18
N TYR A 77 5.10 9.29 15.73
CA TYR A 77 4.17 10.30 16.23
C TYR A 77 3.96 10.20 17.75
N ASN A 78 3.74 8.99 18.26
CA ASN A 78 3.57 8.74 19.69
C ASN A 78 4.85 8.96 20.52
N LYS A 79 6.03 8.98 19.88
CA LYS A 79 7.30 9.26 20.55
C LYS A 79 7.53 10.75 20.76
N PHE A 80 7.01 11.58 19.87
CA PHE A 80 7.19 13.04 19.89
C PHE A 80 6.01 13.81 20.50
N ASN A 81 4.92 13.11 20.90
CA ASN A 81 3.74 13.64 21.58
C ASN A 81 3.50 12.98 22.94
#